data_AF-A0A1G3I224-F1
#
_entry.id   AF-A0A1G3I224-F1
#
_cell.length_a   1.000
_cell.length_b   1.000
_cell.length_c   1.000
_cell.angle_alpha   90.00
_cell.angle_beta   90.00
_cell.angle_gamma   90.00
#
_symmetry.space_group_name_H-M   'P 1'
#
loop_
_entity.id
_entity.type
_entity.pdbx_description
1 polymer ?
#
loop_
_entity_poly.entity_id
_entity_poly.type
_entity_poly.pdbx_seq_one_letter_code
_entity_poly.pdbx_strand_id
1 'polypeptide(L)'
;MFDKSGQWIRLETFDDFDNGLSDLIDLWSITSKTATKAVKESALAHFKEDLEAAVLKWIDNRAKSKKYAAIGKELAEFEEALTEGSGVATEADGKAPVAHVVAVVPAKSKKKA
;
A
#
# COMPACT_ATOMS: atom_id res chain seq x y z
N MET A 1 9.83 -5.18 13.04
CA MET A 1 9.60 -3.80 13.54
C MET A 1 10.90 -3.01 13.50
N PHE A 2 10.90 -1.72 13.21
CA PHE A 2 12.15 -0.95 13.24
C PHE A 2 12.60 -0.66 14.69
N ASP A 3 13.85 -0.99 15.00
CA ASP A 3 14.48 -0.52 16.24
C ASP A 3 14.74 1.01 16.18
N LYS A 4 15.16 1.60 17.30
CA LYS A 4 15.65 2.98 17.38
C LYS A 4 16.76 3.30 16.38
N SER A 5 17.51 2.29 15.93
CA SER A 5 18.51 2.42 14.86
C SER A 5 17.94 2.40 13.44
N GLY A 6 16.62 2.21 13.26
CA GLY A 6 16.00 2.07 11.95
C GLY A 6 16.27 0.73 11.26
N GLN A 7 16.72 -0.28 12.02
CA GLN A 7 16.93 -1.63 11.51
C GLN A 7 15.69 -2.49 11.76
N TRP A 8 15.30 -3.31 10.78
CA TRP A 8 14.23 -4.28 10.97
C TRP A 8 14.63 -5.36 12.00
N ILE A 9 13.86 -5.44 13.08
CA ILE A 9 13.84 -6.54 14.03
C ILE A 9 12.84 -7.58 13.54
N ARG A 10 13.32 -8.82 13.48
CA ARG A 10 12.55 -9.97 13.03
C ARG A 10 11.38 -10.26 13.97
N LEU A 11 10.21 -10.52 13.41
CA LEU A 11 9.02 -10.85 14.19
C LEU A 11 8.93 -12.38 14.39
N GLU A 12 8.77 -12.82 15.63
CA GLU A 12 8.76 -14.26 15.96
C GLU A 12 7.48 -14.72 16.66
N THR A 13 6.88 -13.88 17.51
CA THR A 13 5.70 -14.23 18.29
C THR A 13 4.45 -13.57 17.74
N PHE A 14 3.28 -14.15 18.02
CA PHE A 14 2.00 -13.55 17.60
C PHE A 14 1.86 -12.09 18.06
N ASP A 15 2.30 -11.77 19.27
CA ASP A 15 2.25 -10.41 19.83
C ASP A 15 3.16 -9.46 19.04
N ASP A 16 4.33 -9.91 18.59
CA ASP A 16 5.21 -9.15 17.69
C ASP A 16 4.51 -8.85 16.35
N PHE A 17 3.75 -9.79 15.80
CA PHE A 17 3.01 -9.58 14.56
C PHE A 17 1.79 -8.67 14.74
N ASP A 18 1.05 -8.81 15.84
CA ASP A 18 -0.12 -7.98 16.16
C ASP A 18 0.27 -6.52 16.39
N ASN A 19 1.29 -6.30 17.24
CA ASN A 19 1.87 -4.98 17.45
C ASN A 19 2.56 -4.45 16.20
N GLY A 20 3.28 -5.32 15.48
CA GLY A 20 3.99 -4.96 14.25
C GLY A 20 3.06 -4.55 13.12
N LEU A 21 1.87 -5.15 13.02
CA LEU A 21 0.84 -4.74 12.04
C LEU A 21 0.27 -3.37 12.40
N SER A 22 0.01 -3.12 13.69
CA SER A 22 -0.44 -1.81 14.16
C SER A 22 0.60 -0.72 13.89
N ASP A 23 1.88 -1.01 14.13
CA ASP A 23 3.00 -0.10 13.84
C ASP A 23 3.17 0.14 12.33
N LEU A 24 2.94 -0.88 11.51
CA LEU A 24 2.94 -0.75 10.05
C LEU A 24 1.79 0.17 9.60
N ILE A 25 0.57 -0.03 10.11
CA ILE A 25 -0.58 0.83 9.78
C ILE A 25 -0.30 2.27 10.19
N ASP A 26 0.24 2.49 11.40
CA ASP A 26 0.62 3.82 11.88
C ASP A 26 1.69 4.46 10.97
N LEU A 27 2.75 3.72 10.64
CA LEU A 27 3.83 4.16 9.75
C LEU A 27 3.29 4.64 8.38
N TRP A 28 2.32 3.94 7.81
CA TRP A 28 1.72 4.31 6.54
C TRP A 28 0.71 5.44 6.66
N SER A 29 -0.06 5.50 7.76
CA SER A 29 -1.00 6.57 8.11
C SER A 29 -0.29 7.90 8.39
N ILE A 30 0.94 7.86 8.90
CA ILE A 30 1.77 9.05 9.09
C ILE A 30 2.08 9.68 7.72
N THR A 31 1.46 10.83 7.46
CA THR A 31 1.74 11.71 6.31
C THR A 31 3.04 12.52 6.47
N SER A 32 3.70 12.41 7.62
CA SER A 32 4.92 13.17 7.93
C SER A 32 6.16 12.67 7.18
N LYS A 33 7.04 13.62 6.87
CA LYS A 33 8.33 13.50 6.16
C LYS A 33 9.34 12.50 6.72
N THR A 34 9.06 11.89 7.87
CA THR A 34 9.99 11.04 8.63
C THR A 34 10.15 9.65 8.02
N ALA A 35 9.09 9.05 7.50
CA ALA A 35 9.13 7.74 6.85
C ALA A 35 9.03 7.90 5.34
N THR A 36 10.13 7.68 4.62
CA THR A 36 10.12 7.70 3.16
C THR A 36 9.30 6.52 2.62
N LYS A 37 8.75 6.66 1.41
CA LYS A 37 8.03 5.57 0.73
C LYS A 37 8.86 4.27 0.71
N ALA A 38 10.17 4.37 0.51
CA ALA A 38 11.09 3.24 0.56
C ALA A 38 11.09 2.55 1.93
N VAL A 39 11.14 3.29 3.04
CA VAL A 39 11.06 2.71 4.40
C VAL A 39 9.73 2.01 4.62
N LYS A 40 8.62 2.62 4.18
CA LYS A 40 7.28 2.05 4.27
C LYS A 40 7.16 0.72 3.49
N GLU A 41 7.66 0.71 2.26
CA GLU A 41 7.69 -0.49 1.39
C GLU A 41 8.63 -1.57 1.94
N SER A 42 9.81 -1.19 2.47
CA SER A 42 10.72 -2.13 3.13
C SER A 42 10.09 -2.75 4.39
N ALA A 43 9.38 -1.95 5.20
CA ALA A 43 8.66 -2.45 6.39
C ALA A 43 7.63 -3.51 6.00
N LEU A 44 6.81 -3.21 4.98
CA LEU A 44 5.80 -4.12 4.47
C LEU A 44 6.43 -5.42 3.95
N ALA A 45 7.51 -5.31 3.17
CA ALA A 45 8.20 -6.48 2.62
C ALA A 45 8.78 -7.38 3.72
N HIS A 46 9.46 -6.80 4.71
CA HIS A 46 10.01 -7.56 5.83
C HIS A 46 8.92 -8.20 6.70
N PHE A 47 7.82 -7.49 6.95
CA PHE A 47 6.67 -8.04 7.68
C PHE A 47 6.09 -9.26 6.98
N LYS A 48 5.94 -9.20 5.64
CA LYS A 48 5.44 -10.32 4.84
C LYS A 48 6.38 -11.52 4.88
N GLU A 49 7.69 -11.31 4.75
CA GLU A 49 8.69 -12.38 4.82
C GLU A 49 8.66 -13.09 6.18
N ASP A 50 8.63 -12.32 7.27
CA ASP A 50 8.57 -12.88 8.62
C ASP A 50 7.25 -13.62 8.86
N LEU A 51 6.13 -13.09 8.34
CA LEU A 51 4.81 -13.71 8.48
C LEU A 51 4.74 -15.03 7.71
N GLU A 52 5.24 -15.08 6.47
CA GLU A 52 5.30 -16.31 5.69
C GLU A 52 6.17 -17.37 6.40
N ALA A 53 7.33 -16.97 6.92
CA ALA A 53 8.19 -17.85 7.70
C ALA A 53 7.48 -18.37 8.97
N ALA A 54 6.71 -17.52 9.66
CA ALA A 54 5.93 -17.91 10.83
C ALA A 54 4.78 -18.88 10.47
N VAL A 55 4.08 -18.63 9.37
CA VAL A 55 3.01 -19.52 8.87
C VAL A 55 3.57 -20.89 8.52
N LEU A 56 4.71 -20.94 7.81
CA LEU A 56 5.40 -22.20 7.49
C LEU A 56 5.87 -22.92 8.76
N LYS A 57 6.46 -22.19 9.71
CA LYS A 57 6.93 -22.75 10.99
C LYS A 57 5.81 -23.38 11.81
N TRP A 58 4.59 -22.85 11.71
CA TRP A 58 3.45 -23.28 12.52
C TRP A 58 2.35 -23.98 11.72
N ILE A 59 2.65 -24.48 10.52
CA ILE A 59 1.66 -25.10 9.63
C ILE A 59 0.96 -26.31 10.27
N ASP A 60 1.69 -27.12 11.04
CA ASP A 60 1.14 -28.27 11.77
C ASP A 60 0.45 -27.90 13.09
N ASN A 61 0.58 -26.65 13.54
CA ASN A 61 -0.06 -26.18 14.77
C ASN A 61 -1.33 -25.41 14.42
N ARG A 62 -2.47 -26.11 14.41
CA ARG A 62 -3.78 -25.53 14.04
C ARG A 62 -4.13 -24.22 14.75
N ALA A 63 -3.83 -24.11 16.05
CA ALA A 63 -4.15 -22.92 16.83
C ALA A 63 -3.29 -21.72 16.40
N LYS A 64 -1.98 -21.94 16.22
CA LYS A 64 -1.04 -20.90 15.77
C LYS A 64 -1.26 -20.55 14.30
N SER A 65 -1.38 -21.54 13.42
CA SER A 65 -1.69 -21.35 12.00
C SER A 65 -2.92 -20.46 11.80
N LYS A 66 -4.01 -20.67 12.56
CA LYS A 66 -5.19 -19.80 12.50
C LYS A 66 -4.91 -18.35 12.91
N LYS A 67 -4.06 -18.13 13.91
CA LYS A 67 -3.66 -16.78 14.36
C LYS A 67 -2.85 -16.06 13.29
N TYR A 68 -1.81 -16.70 12.76
CA TYR A 68 -0.97 -16.09 11.71
C TYR A 68 -1.74 -15.91 10.39
N ALA A 69 -2.69 -16.80 10.08
CA ALA A 69 -3.60 -16.62 8.95
C ALA A 69 -4.54 -15.41 9.12
N ALA A 70 -4.98 -15.11 10.36
CA ALA A 70 -5.77 -13.91 10.64
C ALA A 70 -4.94 -12.64 10.40
N ILE A 71 -3.71 -12.58 10.92
CA ILE A 71 -2.77 -11.48 10.66
C ILE A 71 -2.56 -11.29 9.15
N GLY A 72 -2.39 -12.38 8.39
CA GLY A 72 -2.22 -12.31 6.94
C GLY A 72 -3.45 -11.77 6.21
N LYS A 73 -4.65 -12.06 6.73
CA LYS A 73 -5.89 -11.47 6.20
C LYS A 73 -5.96 -9.97 6.48
N GLU A 74 -5.70 -9.55 7.71
CA GLU A 74 -5.71 -8.14 8.09
C GLU A 74 -4.67 -7.33 7.30
N LEU A 75 -3.49 -7.93 7.07
CA LEU A 75 -2.46 -7.35 6.21
C LEU A 75 -2.95 -7.17 4.77
N ALA A 76 -3.67 -8.16 4.21
CA ALA A 76 -4.22 -8.05 2.87
C ALA A 76 -5.27 -6.93 2.77
N GLU A 77 -6.16 -6.81 3.76
CA GLU A 77 -7.13 -5.71 3.84
C GLU A 77 -6.44 -4.34 3.89
N PHE A 78 -5.31 -4.25 4.60
CA PHE A 78 -4.47 -3.06 4.62
C PHE A 78 -3.79 -2.78 3.26
N GLU A 79 -3.23 -3.78 2.59
CA GLU A 79 -2.63 -3.63 1.25
C GLU A 79 -3.66 -3.19 0.20
N GLU A 80 -4.90 -3.69 0.29
CA GLU A 80 -6.02 -3.24 -0.54
C GLU A 80 -6.35 -1.77 -0.26
N ALA A 81 -6.42 -1.35 1.01
CA ALA A 81 -6.63 0.04 1.38
C ALA A 81 -5.50 0.97 0.90
N LEU A 82 -4.25 0.50 0.91
CA LEU A 82 -3.12 1.24 0.33
C LEU A 82 -3.26 1.41 -1.19
N THR A 83 -3.77 0.39 -1.89
CA THR A 83 -3.99 0.44 -3.34
C THR A 83 -5.16 1.37 -3.69
N GLU A 84 -6.27 1.29 -2.94
CA GLU A 84 -7.44 2.17 -3.10
C GLU A 84 -7.10 3.64 -2.77
N GLY A 85 -6.35 3.88 -1.69
CA GLY A 85 -5.89 5.21 -1.29
C GLY A 85 -4.77 5.80 -2.17
N SER A 86 -3.99 4.96 -2.87
CA SER A 86 -2.91 5.41 -3.76
C SER A 86 -3.39 5.69 -5.20
N GLY A 87 -4.64 5.40 -5.52
CA GLY A 87 -5.28 5.91 -6.73
C GLY A 87 -6.23 4.91 -7.36
N VAL A 88 -7.53 5.03 -7.04
CA VAL A 88 -8.54 5.17 -8.09
C VAL A 88 -9.74 5.95 -7.57
N ALA A 89 -9.80 7.23 -7.94
CA ALA A 89 -11.09 7.81 -8.29
C ALA A 89 -11.63 7.00 -9.47
N THR A 90 -12.34 5.90 -9.19
CA THR A 90 -13.21 5.31 -10.20
C THR A 90 -14.44 6.19 -10.19
N GLU A 91 -14.34 7.34 -10.87
CA GLU A 91 -15.52 8.01 -11.42
C GLU A 91 -16.12 7.06 -12.46
N ALA A 92 -16.88 6.09 -11.98
CA ALA A 92 -17.91 5.42 -12.76
C ALA A 92 -19.24 6.12 -12.43
N ASP A 93 -19.39 7.36 -12.88
CA ASP A 93 -20.72 7.88 -13.20
C ASP A 93 -20.66 8.63 -14.53
N GLY A 94 -21.53 8.22 -15.43
CA GLY A 94 -21.34 8.33 -16.86
C GLY A 94 -21.39 9.76 -17.37
N LYS A 95 -20.41 10.14 -18.19
CA LYS A 95 -20.63 11.18 -19.19
C LYS A 95 -20.03 10.79 -20.53
N ALA A 96 -20.92 10.30 -21.39
CA ALA A 96 -20.71 9.98 -22.79
C ALA A 96 -19.98 11.10 -23.56
N PRO A 97 -19.24 10.77 -24.62
CA PRO A 97 -18.41 11.72 -25.35
C PRO A 97 -19.28 12.69 -26.14
N VAL A 98 -19.27 13.97 -25.75
CA VAL A 98 -19.77 15.04 -26.61
C VAL A 98 -18.72 15.30 -27.69
N ALA A 99 -18.92 14.67 -28.85
CA ALA A 99 -18.37 15.14 -30.10
C ALA A 99 -18.89 16.57 -30.34
N HIS A 100 -18.04 17.58 -30.13
CA HIS A 100 -18.24 18.91 -30.67
C HIS A 100 -17.08 19.24 -31.60
N VAL A 101 -17.44 19.17 -32.89
CA VAL A 101 -16.65 19.54 -34.06
C VAL A 101 -16.18 20.98 -33.91
N VAL A 102 -14.88 21.19 -33.73
CA VAL A 102 -14.27 22.51 -33.89
C VAL A 102 -13.73 22.59 -35.31
N ALA A 103 -14.53 23.22 -36.17
CA ALA A 103 -14.11 23.67 -37.49
C ALA A 103 -12.95 24.66 -37.35
N VAL A 104 -11.75 24.28 -37.79
CA VAL A 104 -10.65 25.21 -38.00
C VAL A 104 -10.76 25.80 -39.40
N VAL A 105 -11.17 27.07 -39.44
CA VAL A 105 -11.00 27.96 -40.59
C VAL A 105 -9.58 28.54 -40.50
N PRO A 106 -8.70 28.41 -41.50
CA PRO A 106 -7.38 29.04 -41.42
C PRO A 106 -7.47 30.54 -41.75
N ALA A 107 -7.17 31.36 -40.75
CA ALA A 107 -6.97 32.81 -40.88
C ALA A 107 -5.67 33.11 -41.65
N LYS A 108 -5.81 33.82 -42.78
CA LYS A 108 -4.71 34.42 -43.53
C LYS A 108 -4.10 35.57 -42.71
N SER A 109 -2.86 35.41 -42.25
CA SER A 109 -2.07 36.50 -41.64
C SER A 109 -1.07 37.08 -42.63
N LYS A 110 -1.35 38.33 -42.99
CA LYS A 110 -0.51 39.45 -43.45
C LYS A 110 1.01 39.27 -43.25
N LYS A 111 1.79 39.41 -44.34
CA LYS A 111 3.25 39.66 -44.31
C LYS A 111 3.52 41.09 -44.77
N LYS A 112 4.20 41.88 -43.93
CA LYS A 112 4.74 43.20 -44.26
C LYS A 112 6.04 43.04 -45.07
N ALA A 113 6.10 43.69 -46.22
CA ALA A 113 7.25 44.39 -46.80
C ALA A 113 6.69 45.32 -47.89
#